data_AF-H9NAJ8-F1
#
_entry.id   AF-H9NAJ8-F1
#
_cell.length_a   1.000
_cell.length_b   1.000
_cell.length_c   1.000
_cell.angle_alpha   90.00
_cell.angle_beta   90.00
_cell.angle_gamma   90.00
#
_symmetry.space_group_name_H-M   'P 1'
#
loop_
_entity.id
_entity.type
_entity.pdbx_description
1 polymer ?
#
loop_
_entity_poly.entity_id
_entity_poly.type
_entity_poly.pdbx_seq_one_letter_code
_entity_poly.pdbx_strand_id
1 'polypeptide(L)'
;ALDKANEELEALEEEMLQMQESTRLFEVALPEYKQMKQCRKEIKLLKGLWDVIIYVRRSIDNWTKTQWRQIHVEQMDVELRRFAKEIWSLNKEVRVWDAYTGLEGTVKDMTASLRAITELQSPALRDRHWHQLMKAIGVKFLINEATTLADLLALRLHRVEDDVRRIVDKAVKELGTEKVITEISQTWATMKFSYEVHYRTGIPLLKSDEQLFETLEHNQVQLQTLLQSKYVEYFIEQVLSW
;
A
#
# COMPACT_ATOMS: atom_id res chain seq x y z
N ALA A 1 24.50 15.22 -20.06
CA ALA A 1 25.30 14.09 -20.59
C ALA A 1 24.67 13.54 -21.86
N LEU A 2 23.40 13.10 -21.83
CA LEU A 2 22.68 12.68 -23.04
C LEU A 2 22.51 13.82 -24.06
N ASP A 3 22.18 15.03 -23.59
CA ASP A 3 22.04 16.20 -24.49
C ASP A 3 23.34 16.54 -25.21
N LYS A 4 24.46 16.52 -24.46
CA LYS A 4 25.81 16.69 -25.03
C LYS A 4 26.14 15.61 -26.07
N ALA A 5 25.81 14.35 -25.81
CA ALA A 5 26.01 13.28 -26.79
C ALA A 5 25.11 13.44 -28.03
N ASN A 6 23.90 14.01 -27.89
CA ASN A 6 23.05 14.34 -29.02
C ASN A 6 23.62 15.49 -29.86
N GLU A 7 24.15 16.54 -29.22
CA GLU A 7 24.83 17.65 -29.89
C GLU A 7 26.08 17.18 -30.66
N GLU A 8 26.91 16.33 -30.05
CA GLU A 8 28.07 15.72 -30.71
C GLU A 8 27.66 14.85 -31.91
N LEU A 9 26.56 14.08 -31.80
CA LEU A 9 26.04 13.28 -32.90
C LEU A 9 25.47 14.15 -34.02
N GLU A 10 24.82 15.27 -33.70
CA GLU A 10 24.33 16.24 -34.69
C GLU A 10 25.48 16.84 -35.50
N ALA A 11 26.55 17.27 -34.84
CA ALA A 11 27.75 17.77 -35.52
C ALA A 11 28.36 16.72 -36.47
N LEU A 12 28.47 15.47 -36.02
CA LEU A 12 28.99 14.37 -36.85
C LEU A 12 28.07 14.02 -38.04
N GLU A 13 26.74 14.14 -37.88
CA GLU A 13 25.80 13.95 -38.97
C GLU A 13 25.86 15.09 -40.01
N GLU A 14 26.10 16.33 -39.57
CA GLU A 14 26.33 17.48 -40.45
C GLU A 14 27.62 17.32 -41.27
N GLU A 15 28.73 16.95 -40.62
CA GLU A 15 29.99 16.66 -41.32
C GLU A 15 29.83 15.52 -42.33
N MET A 16 29.07 14.47 -41.97
CA MET A 16 28.76 13.38 -42.88
C MET A 16 27.98 13.86 -44.10
N LEU A 17 26.98 14.73 -43.93
CA LEU A 17 26.21 15.29 -45.04
C LEU A 17 27.10 16.09 -45.99
N GLN A 18 28.02 16.90 -45.47
CA GLN A 18 28.99 17.65 -46.28
C GLN A 18 29.93 16.72 -47.06
N MET A 19 30.40 15.63 -46.44
CA MET A 19 31.21 14.61 -47.11
C MET A 19 30.40 13.85 -48.17
N GLN A 20 29.11 13.56 -47.94
CA GLN A 20 28.24 12.92 -48.92
C GLN A 20 27.99 13.81 -50.14
N GLU A 21 27.82 15.11 -49.94
CA GLU A 21 27.66 16.07 -51.03
C GLU A 21 28.95 16.18 -51.87
N SER A 22 30.10 16.22 -51.19
CA SER A 22 31.42 16.26 -51.84
C SER A 22 31.71 14.98 -52.64
N THR A 23 31.50 13.81 -52.05
CA THR A 23 31.74 12.51 -52.73
C THR A 23 30.79 12.27 -53.90
N ARG A 24 29.54 12.77 -53.83
CA ARG A 24 28.60 12.77 -54.96
C ARG A 24 29.09 13.63 -56.12
N LEU A 25 29.76 14.75 -55.83
CA LEU A 25 30.39 15.59 -56.85
C LEU A 25 31.55 14.87 -57.57
N PHE A 26 32.27 13.99 -56.86
CA PHE A 26 33.44 13.26 -57.37
C PHE A 26 33.14 11.82 -57.80
N GLU A 27 31.87 11.40 -57.84
CA GLU A 27 31.42 10.04 -58.20
C GLU A 27 32.09 8.90 -57.39
N VAL A 28 32.47 9.18 -56.14
CA VAL A 28 33.11 8.19 -55.26
C VAL A 28 32.06 7.38 -54.50
N ALA A 29 32.24 6.06 -54.43
CA ALA A 29 31.36 5.18 -53.68
C ALA A 29 31.43 5.47 -52.17
N LEU A 30 30.27 5.78 -51.57
CA LEU A 30 30.14 6.07 -50.15
C LEU A 30 29.98 4.78 -49.33
N PRO A 31 30.78 4.59 -48.25
CA PRO A 31 30.49 3.56 -47.27
C PRO A 31 29.17 3.89 -46.53
N GLU A 32 28.36 2.86 -46.26
CA GLU A 32 27.14 3.05 -45.48
C GLU A 32 27.48 3.17 -43.98
N TYR A 33 27.25 4.34 -43.40
CA TYR A 33 27.49 4.62 -41.98
C TYR A 33 26.37 4.06 -41.08
N LYS A 34 26.25 2.73 -41.03
CA LYS A 34 25.25 2.03 -40.21
C LYS A 34 25.34 2.36 -38.73
N GLN A 35 26.55 2.61 -38.22
CA GLN A 35 26.81 2.98 -36.83
C GLN A 35 26.17 4.32 -36.47
N MET A 36 26.22 5.34 -37.34
CA MET A 36 25.63 6.64 -37.07
C MET A 36 24.10 6.55 -36.95
N LYS A 37 23.46 5.86 -37.89
CA LYS A 37 22.01 5.58 -37.85
C LYS A 37 21.61 4.84 -36.57
N GLN A 38 22.45 3.90 -36.13
CA GLN A 38 22.23 3.16 -34.89
C GLN A 38 22.37 4.08 -33.66
N CYS A 39 23.42 4.88 -33.56
CA CYS A 39 23.59 5.86 -32.46
C CYS A 39 22.42 6.84 -32.39
N ARG A 40 21.95 7.37 -33.54
CA ARG A 40 20.78 8.27 -33.59
C ARG A 40 19.51 7.61 -33.07
N LYS A 41 19.30 6.34 -33.40
CA LYS A 41 18.19 5.54 -32.89
C LYS A 41 18.32 5.33 -31.38
N GLU A 42 19.49 4.93 -30.90
CA GLU A 42 19.75 4.67 -29.48
C GLU A 42 19.59 5.92 -28.62
N ILE A 43 20.09 7.08 -29.06
CA ILE A 43 19.90 8.36 -28.33
C ILE A 43 18.42 8.70 -28.19
N LYS A 44 17.62 8.54 -29.24
CA LYS A 44 16.16 8.78 -29.17
C LYS A 44 15.48 7.83 -28.17
N LEU A 45 15.86 6.56 -28.18
CA LEU A 45 15.35 5.55 -27.26
C LEU A 45 15.76 5.84 -25.80
N LEU A 46 17.03 6.20 -25.57
CA LEU A 46 17.55 6.61 -24.27
C LEU A 46 16.82 7.84 -23.76
N LYS A 47 16.57 8.84 -24.61
CA LYS A 47 15.83 10.04 -24.22
C LYS A 47 14.43 9.70 -23.73
N GLY A 48 13.69 8.89 -24.48
CA GLY A 48 12.36 8.44 -24.08
C GLY A 48 12.37 7.67 -22.76
N LEU A 49 13.31 6.75 -22.57
CA LEU A 49 13.46 6.01 -21.30
C LEU A 49 13.77 6.95 -20.13
N TRP A 50 14.74 7.86 -20.30
CA TRP A 50 15.13 8.79 -19.25
C TRP A 50 14.02 9.77 -18.87
N ASP A 51 13.20 10.21 -19.83
CA ASP A 51 12.03 11.04 -19.55
C ASP A 51 11.03 10.32 -18.64
N VAL A 52 10.74 9.04 -18.93
CA VAL A 52 9.88 8.22 -18.06
C VAL A 52 10.54 8.00 -16.69
N ILE A 53 11.84 7.69 -16.64
CA ILE A 53 12.57 7.53 -15.36
C ILE A 53 12.45 8.79 -14.50
N ILE A 54 12.73 9.95 -15.08
CA ILE A 54 12.68 11.23 -14.36
C ILE A 54 11.26 11.51 -13.88
N TYR A 55 10.26 11.24 -14.74
CA TYR A 55 8.86 11.44 -14.40
C TYR A 55 8.41 10.57 -13.21
N VAL A 56 8.69 9.27 -13.27
CA VAL A 56 8.36 8.32 -12.20
C VAL A 56 9.10 8.70 -10.91
N ARG A 57 10.40 8.97 -10.98
CA ARG A 57 11.20 9.32 -9.79
C ARG A 57 10.73 10.61 -9.13
N ARG A 58 10.39 11.65 -9.91
CA ARG A 58 9.83 12.90 -9.37
C ARG A 58 8.47 12.69 -8.71
N SER A 59 7.63 11.84 -9.31
CA SER A 59 6.31 11.53 -8.76
C SER A 59 6.45 10.79 -7.43
N ILE A 60 7.30 9.78 -7.36
CA ILE A 60 7.60 9.04 -6.12
C ILE A 60 8.23 9.98 -5.07
N ASP A 61 9.20 10.82 -5.44
CA ASP A 61 9.83 11.79 -4.54
C ASP A 61 8.79 12.74 -3.91
N ASN A 62 7.82 13.20 -4.70
CA ASN A 62 6.72 14.01 -4.19
C ASN A 62 5.83 13.21 -3.22
N TRP A 63 5.51 11.96 -3.52
CA TRP A 63 4.73 11.11 -2.63
C TRP A 63 5.45 10.85 -1.31
N THR A 64 6.77 10.71 -1.33
CA THR A 64 7.55 10.46 -0.09
C THR A 64 7.40 11.58 0.95
N LYS A 65 7.06 12.80 0.51
CA LYS A 65 6.84 13.97 1.36
C LYS A 65 5.42 14.03 1.96
N THR A 66 4.51 13.18 1.49
CA THR A 66 3.13 13.14 1.97
C THR A 66 3.07 12.58 3.40
N GLN A 67 2.35 13.28 4.28
CA GLN A 67 2.12 12.84 5.66
C GLN A 67 1.19 11.63 5.72
N TRP A 68 1.37 10.75 6.70
CA TRP A 68 0.62 9.50 6.90
C TRP A 68 -0.89 9.65 6.73
N ARG A 69 -1.47 10.69 7.35
CA ARG A 69 -2.92 10.94 7.32
C ARG A 69 -3.44 11.40 5.96
N GLN A 70 -2.55 11.90 5.09
CA GLN A 70 -2.87 12.38 3.75
C GLN A 70 -2.49 11.37 2.66
N ILE A 71 -2.00 10.18 3.03
CA ILE A 71 -1.65 9.14 2.06
C ILE A 71 -2.94 8.56 1.47
N HIS A 72 -3.22 8.91 0.23
CA HIS A 72 -4.29 8.33 -0.58
C HIS A 72 -3.75 7.17 -1.40
N VAL A 73 -3.77 5.97 -0.82
CA VAL A 73 -3.15 4.80 -1.47
C VAL A 73 -3.82 4.47 -2.80
N GLU A 74 -5.15 4.50 -2.89
CA GLU A 74 -5.88 4.20 -4.14
C GLU A 74 -5.44 5.08 -5.32
N GLN A 75 -5.27 6.38 -5.08
CA GLN A 75 -4.80 7.32 -6.10
C GLN A 75 -3.37 6.99 -6.54
N MET A 76 -2.47 6.76 -5.59
CA MET A 76 -1.08 6.39 -5.90
C MET A 76 -1.01 5.06 -6.66
N ASP A 77 -1.91 4.13 -6.36
CA ASP A 77 -2.01 2.82 -6.99
C ASP A 77 -2.48 2.91 -8.46
N VAL A 78 -3.41 3.82 -8.75
CA VAL A 78 -3.81 4.16 -10.14
C VAL A 78 -2.61 4.75 -10.90
N GLU A 79 -1.84 5.61 -10.25
CA GLU A 79 -0.64 6.22 -10.84
C GLU A 79 0.47 5.19 -11.11
N LEU A 80 0.73 4.25 -10.19
CA LEU A 80 1.67 3.15 -10.43
C LEU A 80 1.24 2.26 -11.60
N ARG A 81 -0.06 1.98 -11.74
CA ARG A 81 -0.59 1.26 -12.90
C ARG A 81 -0.39 2.04 -14.20
N ARG A 82 -0.49 3.37 -14.16
CA ARG A 82 -0.19 4.25 -15.30
C ARG A 82 1.30 4.20 -15.65
N PHE A 83 2.20 4.31 -14.68
CA PHE A 83 3.64 4.18 -14.91
C PHE A 83 4.00 2.82 -15.49
N ALA A 84 3.42 1.73 -14.98
CA ALA A 84 3.64 0.40 -15.53
C ALA A 84 3.24 0.32 -17.02
N LYS A 85 2.11 0.92 -17.42
CA LYS A 85 1.69 0.99 -18.82
C LYS A 85 2.64 1.83 -19.68
N GLU A 86 3.09 2.98 -19.18
CA GLU A 86 4.05 3.83 -19.88
C GLU A 86 5.38 3.10 -20.10
N ILE A 87 5.91 2.43 -19.07
CA ILE A 87 7.11 1.60 -19.16
C ILE A 87 6.94 0.49 -20.20
N TRP A 88 5.80 -0.21 -20.17
CA TRP A 88 5.51 -1.29 -21.13
C TRP A 88 5.37 -0.81 -22.57
N SER A 89 4.93 0.44 -22.78
CA SER A 89 4.78 1.06 -24.09
C SER A 89 6.12 1.49 -24.73
N LEU A 90 7.21 1.54 -23.94
CA LEU A 90 8.54 1.80 -24.47
C LEU A 90 8.98 0.71 -25.45
N ASN A 91 9.86 1.10 -26.38
CA ASN A 91 10.38 0.18 -27.39
C ASN A 91 11.03 -1.05 -26.74
N LYS A 92 10.79 -2.25 -27.28
CA LYS A 92 11.34 -3.50 -26.76
C LYS A 92 12.88 -3.51 -26.66
N GLU A 93 13.56 -2.73 -27.50
CA GLU A 93 15.02 -2.60 -27.49
C GLU A 93 15.55 -2.00 -26.18
N VAL A 94 14.77 -1.16 -25.49
CA VAL A 94 15.22 -0.56 -24.23
C VAL A 94 15.16 -1.53 -23.05
N ARG A 95 14.45 -2.66 -23.19
CA ARG A 95 14.24 -3.64 -22.11
C ARG A 95 15.51 -4.36 -21.68
N VAL A 96 16.52 -4.40 -22.56
CA VAL A 96 17.82 -5.01 -22.30
C VAL A 96 18.70 -4.11 -21.42
N TRP A 97 18.35 -2.81 -21.31
CA TRP A 97 19.14 -1.86 -20.53
C TRP A 97 18.80 -1.94 -19.04
N ASP A 98 19.83 -1.88 -18.20
CA ASP A 98 19.69 -1.90 -16.74
C ASP A 98 18.81 -0.74 -16.21
N ALA A 99 18.79 0.38 -16.94
CA ALA A 99 17.92 1.50 -16.62
C ALA A 99 16.42 1.14 -16.72
N TYR A 100 16.04 0.29 -17.67
CA TYR A 100 14.67 -0.21 -17.79
C TYR A 100 14.33 -1.18 -16.66
N THR A 101 15.19 -2.15 -16.39
CA THR A 101 14.96 -3.15 -15.34
C THR A 101 14.94 -2.50 -13.95
N GLY A 102 15.80 -1.52 -13.70
CA GLY A 102 15.79 -0.71 -12.48
C GLY A 102 14.51 0.12 -12.31
N LEU A 103 13.98 0.71 -13.40
CA LEU A 103 12.72 1.45 -13.38
C LEU A 103 11.53 0.52 -13.09
N GLU A 104 11.45 -0.61 -13.77
CA GLU A 104 10.40 -1.62 -13.55
C GLU A 104 10.44 -2.14 -12.11
N GLY A 105 11.64 -2.44 -11.59
CA GLY A 105 11.85 -2.82 -10.20
C GLY A 105 11.36 -1.75 -9.21
N THR A 106 11.68 -0.48 -9.47
CA THR A 106 11.24 0.65 -8.62
C THR A 106 9.71 0.73 -8.53
N VAL A 107 9.00 0.62 -9.66
CA VAL A 107 7.53 0.63 -9.68
C VAL A 107 6.95 -0.58 -8.95
N LYS A 108 7.55 -1.76 -9.13
CA LYS A 108 7.13 -3.00 -8.47
C LYS A 108 7.31 -2.93 -6.95
N ASP A 109 8.46 -2.48 -6.49
CA ASP A 109 8.77 -2.34 -5.06
C ASP A 109 7.87 -1.30 -4.39
N MET A 110 7.57 -0.19 -5.10
CA MET A 110 6.63 0.82 -4.63
C MET A 110 5.21 0.25 -4.54
N THR A 111 4.78 -0.56 -5.51
CA THR A 111 3.47 -1.23 -5.50
C THR A 111 3.34 -2.17 -4.29
N ALA A 112 4.37 -2.98 -4.02
CA ALA A 112 4.38 -3.87 -2.85
C ALA A 112 4.34 -3.07 -1.54
N SER A 113 5.09 -1.98 -1.46
CA SER A 113 5.12 -1.11 -0.28
C SER A 113 3.78 -0.42 -0.04
N LEU A 114 3.11 0.07 -1.09
CA LEU A 114 1.78 0.67 -0.97
C LEU A 114 0.73 -0.33 -0.49
N ARG A 115 0.77 -1.60 -0.96
CA ARG A 115 -0.12 -2.65 -0.43
C ARG A 115 0.03 -2.84 1.07
N ALA A 116 1.27 -2.93 1.56
CA ALA A 116 1.52 -3.02 3.00
C ALA A 116 1.00 -1.78 3.75
N ILE A 117 1.17 -0.59 3.16
CA ILE A 117 0.63 0.66 3.74
C ILE A 117 -0.90 0.65 3.81
N THR A 118 -1.60 0.15 2.79
CA THR A 118 -3.06 0.01 2.82
C THR A 118 -3.52 -0.85 4.00
N GLU A 119 -2.88 -2.00 4.22
CA GLU A 119 -3.18 -2.87 5.36
C GLU A 119 -2.95 -2.13 6.70
N LEU A 120 -1.87 -1.35 6.76
CA LEU A 120 -1.50 -0.55 7.92
C LEU A 120 -2.42 0.67 8.17
N GLN A 121 -3.22 1.09 7.20
CA GLN A 121 -4.25 2.12 7.40
C GLN A 121 -5.54 1.56 8.01
N SER A 122 -5.60 0.25 8.29
CA SER A 122 -6.78 -0.39 8.90
C SER A 122 -7.16 0.29 10.23
N PRO A 123 -8.43 0.70 10.41
CA PRO A 123 -8.91 1.33 11.64
C PRO A 123 -8.97 0.34 12.82
N ALA A 124 -8.74 -0.95 12.57
CA ALA A 124 -8.64 -1.97 13.61
C ALA A 124 -7.31 -1.91 14.38
N LEU A 125 -6.29 -1.26 13.81
CA LEU A 125 -5.00 -1.12 14.46
C LEU A 125 -5.09 -0.22 15.70
N ARG A 126 -4.28 -0.56 16.69
CA ARG A 126 -4.19 0.06 18.01
C ARG A 126 -2.71 0.08 18.41
N ASP A 127 -2.34 0.85 19.42
CA ASP A 127 -0.95 1.00 19.84
C ASP A 127 -0.24 -0.34 20.05
N ARG A 128 -0.91 -1.32 20.67
CA ARG A 128 -0.36 -2.68 20.86
C ARG A 128 0.07 -3.37 19.55
N HIS A 129 -0.69 -3.18 18.47
CA HIS A 129 -0.39 -3.76 17.15
C HIS A 129 0.82 -3.07 16.53
N TRP A 130 0.93 -1.75 16.70
CA TRP A 130 2.12 -1.00 16.29
C TRP A 130 3.37 -1.47 17.03
N HIS A 131 3.28 -1.77 18.33
CA HIS A 131 4.40 -2.32 19.09
C HIS A 131 4.81 -3.72 18.60
N GLN A 132 3.85 -4.58 18.25
CA GLN A 132 4.14 -5.89 17.64
C GLN A 132 4.86 -5.73 16.30
N LEU A 133 4.43 -4.76 15.49
CA LEU A 133 5.05 -4.47 14.20
C LEU A 133 6.48 -3.94 14.35
N MET A 134 6.72 -3.02 15.30
CA MET A 134 8.07 -2.54 15.63
C MET A 134 9.00 -3.69 16.04
N LYS A 135 8.49 -4.63 16.83
CA LYS A 135 9.26 -5.80 17.26
C LYS A 135 9.59 -6.73 16.08
N ALA A 136 8.65 -6.94 15.16
CA ALA A 136 8.87 -7.75 13.96
C ALA A 136 9.90 -7.11 13.00
N ILE A 137 9.84 -5.79 12.83
CA ILE A 137 10.75 -5.04 11.95
C ILE A 137 12.13 -4.84 12.62
N GLY A 138 12.20 -4.88 13.95
CA GLY A 138 13.41 -4.58 14.71
C GLY A 138 13.75 -3.08 14.75
N VAL A 139 12.81 -2.22 14.38
CA VAL A 139 12.97 -0.76 14.35
C VAL A 139 11.96 -0.13 15.31
N LYS A 140 12.43 0.75 16.19
CA LYS A 140 11.55 1.60 17.00
C LYS A 140 11.08 2.76 16.14
N PHE A 141 9.80 2.78 15.78
CA PHE A 141 9.17 3.90 15.09
C PHE A 141 7.86 4.24 15.81
N LEU A 142 7.55 5.51 16.00
CA LEU A 142 6.24 5.92 16.53
C LEU A 142 5.49 6.59 15.39
N ILE A 143 4.34 6.04 15.00
CA ILE A 143 3.48 6.71 14.03
C ILE A 143 2.85 7.90 14.73
N ASN A 144 3.22 9.08 14.27
CA ASN A 144 2.71 10.35 14.70
C ASN A 144 2.20 11.15 13.49
N GLU A 145 1.62 12.32 13.73
CA GLU A 145 1.09 13.17 12.67
C GLU A 145 2.17 13.67 11.70
N ALA A 146 3.44 13.68 12.12
CA ALA A 146 4.58 14.07 11.31
C ALA A 146 5.17 12.93 10.47
N THR A 147 4.72 11.68 10.67
CA THR A 147 5.23 10.52 9.94
C THR A 147 4.90 10.66 8.47
N THR A 148 5.90 10.51 7.61
CA THR A 148 5.77 10.64 6.16
C THR A 148 5.78 9.28 5.47
N LEU A 149 5.38 9.26 4.19
CA LEU A 149 5.55 8.07 3.36
C LEU A 149 7.02 7.65 3.27
N ALA A 150 7.97 8.58 3.24
CA ALA A 150 9.41 8.27 3.26
C ALA A 150 9.80 7.40 4.47
N ASP A 151 9.30 7.76 5.66
CA ASP A 151 9.60 7.05 6.90
C ASP A 151 9.07 5.60 6.84
N LEU A 152 7.90 5.40 6.24
CA LEU A 152 7.28 4.08 6.11
C LEU A 152 7.99 3.22 5.06
N LEU A 153 8.42 3.82 3.94
CA LEU A 153 9.22 3.13 2.93
C LEU A 153 10.59 2.72 3.50
N ALA A 154 11.17 3.51 4.41
CA ALA A 154 12.43 3.18 5.08
C ALA A 154 12.34 1.92 5.95
N LEU A 155 11.14 1.55 6.43
CA LEU A 155 10.89 0.31 7.17
C LEU A 155 11.01 -0.94 6.29
N ARG A 156 11.14 -0.78 4.96
CA ARG A 156 11.23 -1.88 3.99
C ARG A 156 10.13 -2.92 4.21
N LEU A 157 8.89 -2.45 4.28
CA LEU A 157 7.71 -3.27 4.59
C LEU A 157 7.56 -4.51 3.68
N HIS A 158 8.09 -4.47 2.46
CA HIS A 158 8.18 -5.63 1.56
C HIS A 158 8.93 -6.84 2.15
N ARG A 159 9.80 -6.65 3.15
CA ARG A 159 10.52 -7.76 3.82
C ARG A 159 9.73 -8.41 4.95
N VAL A 160 8.72 -7.71 5.45
CA VAL A 160 7.90 -8.12 6.60
C VAL A 160 6.42 -8.20 6.22
N GLU A 161 6.12 -8.39 4.93
CA GLU A 161 4.76 -8.36 4.40
C GLU A 161 3.85 -9.37 5.11
N ASP A 162 4.36 -10.58 5.36
CA ASP A 162 3.60 -11.63 6.06
C ASP A 162 3.36 -11.30 7.53
N ASP A 163 4.32 -10.63 8.20
CA ASP A 163 4.15 -10.18 9.57
C ASP A 163 3.15 -9.03 9.65
N VAL A 164 3.20 -8.07 8.72
CA VAL A 164 2.22 -6.98 8.59
C VAL A 164 0.82 -7.57 8.42
N ARG A 165 0.64 -8.47 7.44
CA ARG A 165 -0.65 -9.13 7.18
C ARG A 165 -1.17 -9.84 8.42
N ARG A 166 -0.33 -10.63 9.09
CA ARG A 166 -0.71 -11.37 10.30
C ARG A 166 -1.14 -10.44 11.45
N ILE A 167 -0.44 -9.31 11.64
CA ILE A 167 -0.78 -8.34 12.69
C ILE A 167 -2.08 -7.61 12.37
N VAL A 168 -2.28 -7.21 11.11
CA VAL A 168 -3.50 -6.55 10.65
C VAL A 168 -4.70 -7.51 10.75
N ASP A 169 -4.54 -8.77 10.34
CA ASP A 169 -5.56 -9.80 10.50
C ASP A 169 -5.94 -10.00 11.97
N LYS A 170 -4.94 -10.08 12.86
CA LYS A 170 -5.17 -10.15 14.32
C LYS A 170 -5.97 -8.93 14.80
N ALA A 171 -5.57 -7.74 14.39
CA ALA A 171 -6.24 -6.49 14.76
C ALA A 171 -7.71 -6.46 14.29
N VAL A 172 -7.98 -6.86 13.05
CA VAL A 172 -9.34 -6.93 12.49
C VAL A 172 -10.22 -7.93 13.25
N LYS A 173 -9.67 -9.08 13.63
CA LYS A 173 -10.39 -10.07 14.45
C LYS A 173 -10.65 -9.55 15.86
N GLU A 174 -9.68 -8.90 16.48
CA GLU A 174 -9.83 -8.25 17.79
C GLU A 174 -10.88 -7.15 17.77
N LEU A 175 -10.94 -6.32 16.72
CA LEU A 175 -11.99 -5.31 16.56
C LEU A 175 -13.38 -5.95 16.46
N GLY A 176 -13.50 -7.11 15.80
CA GLY A 176 -14.74 -7.88 15.77
C GLY A 176 -15.19 -8.32 17.17
N THR A 177 -14.25 -8.84 17.97
CA THR A 177 -14.51 -9.20 19.38
C THR A 177 -14.91 -7.97 20.20
N GLU A 178 -14.20 -6.85 20.06
CA GLU A 178 -14.50 -5.58 20.74
C GLU A 178 -15.94 -5.11 20.45
N LYS A 179 -16.39 -5.20 19.20
CA LYS A 179 -17.76 -4.85 18.80
C LYS A 179 -18.80 -5.72 19.48
N VAL A 180 -18.63 -7.05 19.44
CA VAL A 180 -19.57 -7.98 20.08
C VAL A 180 -19.68 -7.71 21.58
N ILE A 181 -18.55 -7.53 22.27
CA ILE A 181 -18.56 -7.22 23.71
C ILE A 181 -19.25 -5.88 23.99
N THR A 182 -19.01 -4.88 23.13
CA THR A 182 -19.64 -3.56 23.24
C THR A 182 -21.15 -3.64 23.02
N GLU A 183 -21.61 -4.41 22.04
CA GLU A 183 -23.03 -4.65 21.75
C GLU A 183 -23.73 -5.37 22.91
N ILE A 184 -23.10 -6.41 23.48
CA ILE A 184 -23.57 -7.09 24.69
C ILE A 184 -23.70 -6.08 25.84
N SER A 185 -22.66 -5.26 26.04
CA SER A 185 -22.66 -4.24 27.10
C SER A 185 -23.78 -3.22 26.94
N GLN A 186 -24.04 -2.75 25.72
CA GLN A 186 -25.11 -1.80 25.42
C GLN A 186 -26.51 -2.43 25.60
N THR A 187 -26.66 -3.69 25.18
CA THR A 187 -27.90 -4.45 25.33
C THR A 187 -28.27 -4.55 26.81
N TRP A 188 -27.33 -4.99 27.65
CA TRP A 188 -27.57 -5.14 29.09
C TRP A 188 -27.64 -3.84 29.86
N ALA A 189 -27.01 -2.76 29.38
CA ALA A 189 -27.16 -1.43 29.97
C ALA A 189 -28.57 -0.86 29.81
N THR A 190 -29.31 -1.30 28.79
CA THR A 190 -30.68 -0.80 28.50
C THR A 190 -31.78 -1.77 28.95
N MET A 191 -31.45 -3.05 29.13
CA MET A 191 -32.38 -4.09 29.58
C MET A 191 -32.91 -3.80 30.99
N LYS A 192 -34.21 -3.99 31.21
CA LYS A 192 -34.85 -3.81 32.53
C LYS A 192 -35.83 -4.94 32.79
N PHE A 193 -35.89 -5.38 34.05
CA PHE A 193 -36.92 -6.31 34.49
C PHE A 193 -38.30 -5.66 34.45
N SER A 194 -39.29 -6.38 33.92
CA SER A 194 -40.68 -5.98 33.94
C SER A 194 -41.40 -6.61 35.13
N TYR A 195 -42.31 -5.87 35.75
CA TYR A 195 -43.05 -6.30 36.94
C TYR A 195 -44.55 -6.15 36.73
N GLU A 196 -45.32 -7.08 37.26
CA GLU A 196 -46.78 -7.05 37.33
C GLU A 196 -47.25 -7.01 38.78
N VAL A 197 -48.41 -6.42 39.05
CA VAL A 197 -48.90 -6.27 40.42
C VAL A 197 -49.74 -7.48 40.81
N HIS A 198 -49.41 -8.12 41.93
CA HIS A 198 -50.19 -9.25 42.43
C HIS A 198 -51.62 -8.83 42.83
N TYR A 199 -52.62 -9.46 42.21
CA TYR A 199 -54.03 -9.09 42.32
C TYR A 199 -54.63 -9.08 43.74
N ARG A 200 -54.06 -9.85 44.70
CA ARG A 200 -54.55 -9.89 46.10
C ARG A 200 -53.72 -9.08 47.09
N THR A 201 -52.43 -8.88 46.82
CA THR A 201 -51.48 -8.36 47.83
C THR A 201 -50.84 -7.05 47.40
N GLY A 202 -51.00 -6.63 46.13
CA GLY A 202 -50.39 -5.41 45.61
C GLY A 202 -48.87 -5.46 45.46
N ILE A 203 -48.24 -6.61 45.72
CA ILE A 203 -46.78 -6.79 45.67
C ILE A 203 -46.35 -6.90 44.20
N PRO A 204 -45.27 -6.22 43.76
CA PRO A 204 -44.72 -6.38 42.42
C PRO A 204 -44.12 -7.78 42.26
N LEU A 205 -44.65 -8.54 41.31
CA LEU A 205 -44.14 -9.83 40.85
C LEU A 205 -43.29 -9.59 39.61
N LEU A 206 -42.18 -10.32 39.51
CA LEU A 206 -41.37 -10.31 38.29
C LEU A 206 -42.16 -11.00 37.17
N LYS A 207 -42.34 -10.30 36.05
CA LYS A 207 -42.94 -10.88 34.86
C LYS A 207 -41.88 -11.67 34.10
N SER A 208 -42.21 -12.89 33.69
CA SER A 208 -41.39 -13.68 32.79
C SER A 208 -41.40 -13.05 31.39
N ASP A 209 -40.23 -12.60 30.94
CA ASP A 209 -40.03 -12.00 29.63
C ASP A 209 -39.23 -12.97 28.76
N GLU A 210 -39.92 -13.67 27.85
CA GLU A 210 -39.29 -14.65 26.94
C GLU A 210 -38.18 -14.01 26.10
N GLN A 211 -38.35 -12.75 25.67
CA GLN A 211 -37.35 -12.03 24.88
C GLN A 211 -36.06 -11.77 25.69
N LEU A 212 -36.18 -11.56 27.01
CA LEU A 212 -35.02 -11.40 27.89
C LEU A 212 -34.22 -12.69 27.98
N PHE A 213 -34.88 -13.84 28.13
CA PHE A 213 -34.23 -15.14 28.16
C PHE A 213 -33.58 -15.50 26.81
N GLU A 214 -34.27 -15.28 25.69
CA GLU A 214 -33.70 -15.49 24.35
C GLU A 214 -32.45 -14.63 24.13
N THR A 215 -32.47 -13.37 24.56
CA THR A 215 -31.31 -12.47 24.45
C THR A 215 -30.15 -12.93 25.34
N LEU A 216 -30.45 -13.44 26.54
CA LEU A 216 -29.45 -14.02 27.44
C LEU A 216 -28.76 -15.22 26.82
N GLU A 217 -29.53 -16.20 26.35
CA GLU A 217 -29.00 -17.41 25.73
C GLU A 217 -28.18 -17.07 24.48
N HIS A 218 -28.67 -16.14 23.65
CA HIS A 218 -27.95 -15.68 22.48
C HIS A 218 -26.59 -15.06 22.84
N ASN A 219 -26.57 -14.13 23.80
CA ASN A 219 -25.34 -13.47 24.25
C ASN A 219 -24.37 -14.47 24.91
N GLN A 220 -24.89 -15.47 25.64
CA GLN A 220 -24.07 -16.54 26.22
C GLN A 220 -23.39 -17.38 25.13
N VAL A 221 -24.09 -17.75 24.07
CA VAL A 221 -23.51 -18.50 22.93
C VAL A 221 -22.44 -17.65 22.22
N GLN A 222 -22.68 -16.35 22.06
CA GLN A 222 -21.68 -15.44 21.49
C GLN A 222 -20.40 -15.39 22.35
N LEU A 223 -20.52 -15.21 23.67
CA LEU A 223 -19.38 -15.19 24.60
C LEU A 223 -18.62 -16.52 24.60
N GLN A 224 -19.31 -17.66 24.57
CA GLN A 224 -18.68 -18.97 24.45
C GLN A 224 -17.88 -19.11 23.15
N THR A 225 -18.43 -18.62 22.03
CA THR A 225 -17.73 -18.61 20.74
C THR A 225 -16.49 -17.71 20.79
N LEU A 226 -16.57 -16.56 21.47
CA LEU A 226 -15.43 -15.67 21.68
C LEU A 226 -14.33 -16.33 22.54
N LEU A 227 -14.68 -17.03 23.63
CA LEU A 227 -13.72 -17.74 24.48
C LEU A 227 -12.95 -18.83 23.74
N GLN A 228 -13.58 -19.48 22.77
CA GLN A 228 -12.93 -20.50 21.92
C GLN A 228 -12.02 -19.87 20.84
N SER A 229 -12.13 -18.56 20.60
CA SER A 229 -11.30 -17.86 19.63
C SER A 229 -9.88 -17.64 20.14
N LYS A 230 -8.89 -17.98 19.31
CA LYS A 230 -7.47 -17.71 19.58
C LYS A 230 -7.12 -16.21 19.68
N TYR A 231 -8.03 -15.32 19.32
CA TYR A 231 -7.84 -13.86 19.34
C TYR A 231 -8.47 -13.19 20.58
N VAL A 232 -9.01 -13.97 21.52
CA VAL A 232 -9.66 -13.46 22.73
C VAL A 232 -8.67 -13.01 23.81
N GLU A 233 -7.38 -13.34 23.67
CA GLU A 233 -6.35 -13.15 24.71
C GLU A 233 -6.38 -11.75 25.35
N TYR A 234 -6.54 -10.69 24.54
CA TYR A 234 -6.61 -9.32 25.04
C TYR A 234 -7.91 -9.01 25.81
N PHE A 235 -9.01 -9.67 25.46
CA PHE A 235 -10.35 -9.43 26.01
C PHE A 235 -10.79 -10.51 27.02
N ILE A 236 -9.92 -11.47 27.37
CA ILE A 236 -10.32 -12.67 28.11
C ILE A 236 -10.94 -12.34 29.47
N GLU A 237 -10.37 -11.39 30.21
CA GLU A 237 -10.91 -10.95 31.50
C GLU A 237 -12.29 -10.32 31.34
N GLN A 238 -12.48 -9.50 30.31
CA GLN A 238 -13.75 -8.84 30.03
C GLN A 238 -14.82 -9.86 29.60
N VAL A 239 -14.46 -10.83 28.75
CA VAL A 239 -15.37 -11.89 28.31
C VAL A 239 -15.75 -12.83 29.46
N LEU A 240 -14.83 -13.12 30.39
CA LEU A 240 -15.12 -13.93 31.58
C LEU A 240 -15.94 -13.18 32.63
N SER A 241 -15.87 -11.84 32.66
CA SER A 241 -16.66 -11.02 33.57
C SER A 241 -18.13 -10.89 33.17
N TRP A 242 -18.43 -11.04 31.87
CA TRP A 242 -19.77 -11.08 31.30
C TRP A 242 -20.39 -12.47 31.45
#